data_AF-A0AAQ1MFV4-F1
#
_entry.id   AF-A0AAQ1MFV4-F1
#
_cell.length_a   1.000
_cell.length_b   1.000
_cell.length_c   1.000
_cell.angle_alpha   90.00
_cell.angle_beta   90.00
_cell.angle_gamma   90.00
#
_symmetry.space_group_name_H-M   'P 1'
#
loop_
_entity.id
_entity.type
_entity.pdbx_description
1 polymer ?
#
loop_
_entity_poly.entity_id
_entity_poly.type
_entity_poly.pdbx_seq_one_letter_code
_entity_poly.pdbx_strand_id
1 'polypeptide(L)'
;MKIFKTAVKAILVFDAAYLCFVCAEDVCSRIRSRMKKKNKTKPEPYFFDDEEEDTDYYLTPALCMDSLRLLHRGDVMDFIEERIIPKEKAVFQALTETDREMTKLLLASCIGLLVEEAPYDERSFPTLLDVLEYCTGEDELDAVDILMQENGKKQDPKPEYFCRYQKYKLACQSKARIIDVCRVIVNDILAELYHGYYNVELDSLLYEPVSKKLSKTAFGDADWEVDEDALSDC
;
A
#
# COMPACT_ATOMS: atom_id res chain seq x y z
N MET A 1 -17.22 54.21 11.14
CA MET A 1 -17.33 53.31 9.95
C MET A 1 -16.02 53.07 9.19
N LYS A 2 -15.20 54.10 8.86
CA LYS A 2 -13.95 53.90 8.09
C LYS A 2 -12.93 52.98 8.79
N ILE A 3 -12.72 53.16 10.10
CA ILE A 3 -11.77 52.39 10.91
C ILE A 3 -12.14 50.90 10.96
N PHE A 4 -13.43 50.58 11.13
CA PHE A 4 -13.93 49.20 11.13
C PHE A 4 -13.71 48.50 9.78
N LYS A 5 -13.92 49.20 8.66
CA LYS A 5 -13.67 48.67 7.32
C LYS A 5 -12.17 48.39 7.07
N THR A 6 -11.29 49.19 7.65
CA THR A 6 -9.84 48.97 7.60
C THR A 6 -9.43 47.77 8.45
N ALA A 7 -10.00 47.62 9.65
CA ALA A 7 -9.71 46.49 10.54
C ALA A 7 -10.14 45.14 9.93
N VAL A 8 -11.33 45.06 9.34
CA VAL A 8 -11.80 43.84 8.66
C VAL A 8 -10.91 43.48 7.46
N LYS A 9 -10.47 44.48 6.68
CA LYS A 9 -9.51 44.25 5.59
C LYS A 9 -8.16 43.75 6.10
N ALA A 10 -7.67 44.26 7.22
CA ALA A 10 -6.41 43.83 7.81
C ALA A 10 -6.47 42.37 8.28
N ILE A 11 -7.58 41.96 8.90
CA ILE A 11 -7.81 40.57 9.32
C ILE A 11 -7.87 39.64 8.10
N LEU A 12 -8.59 40.03 7.06
CA LEU A 12 -8.73 39.21 5.85
C LEU A 12 -7.40 39.04 5.10
N VAL A 13 -6.56 40.09 5.08
CA VAL A 13 -5.20 40.02 4.52
C VAL A 13 -4.29 39.13 5.37
N PHE A 14 -4.40 39.20 6.69
CA PHE A 14 -3.62 38.35 7.60
C PHE A 14 -4.01 36.87 7.50
N ASP A 15 -5.31 36.58 7.42
CA ASP A 15 -5.84 35.22 7.29
C ASP A 15 -5.45 34.60 5.93
N ALA A 16 -5.52 35.37 4.85
CA ALA A 16 -5.02 34.95 3.54
C ALA A 16 -3.50 34.72 3.54
N ALA A 17 -2.73 35.57 4.24
CA ALA A 17 -1.28 35.40 4.38
C ALA A 17 -0.92 34.17 5.22
N TYR A 18 -1.69 33.88 6.27
CA TYR A 18 -1.53 32.69 7.11
C TYR A 18 -1.85 31.42 6.31
N LEU A 19 -2.94 31.41 5.55
CA LEU A 19 -3.28 30.31 4.65
C LEU A 19 -2.18 30.09 3.59
N CYS A 20 -1.63 31.17 3.03
CA CYS A 20 -0.48 31.09 2.13
C CYS A 20 0.77 30.52 2.80
N PHE A 21 1.01 30.79 4.08
CA PHE A 21 2.16 30.27 4.82
C PHE A 21 2.00 28.79 5.17
N VAL A 22 0.80 28.36 5.62
CA VAL A 22 0.49 26.95 5.89
C VAL A 22 0.52 26.13 4.61
N CYS A 23 -0.01 26.67 3.49
CA CYS A 23 0.08 26.01 2.19
C CYS A 23 1.45 26.18 1.51
N ALA A 24 2.35 27.02 2.03
CA ALA A 24 3.65 27.28 1.39
C ALA A 24 4.51 26.02 1.38
N GLU A 25 4.50 25.20 2.42
CA GLU A 25 5.32 23.98 2.46
C GLU A 25 4.85 22.95 1.42
N ASP A 26 3.54 22.73 1.29
CA ASP A 26 2.94 21.81 0.30
C ASP A 26 3.01 22.31 -1.15
N VAL A 27 2.87 23.63 -1.36
CA VAL A 27 2.94 24.22 -2.69
C VAL A 27 4.39 24.39 -3.12
N CYS A 28 5.30 24.78 -2.23
CA CYS A 28 6.72 24.89 -2.53
C CYS A 28 7.37 23.52 -2.73
N SER A 29 6.95 22.45 -2.02
CA SER A 29 7.44 21.08 -2.26
C SER A 29 7.04 20.58 -3.66
N ARG A 30 5.78 20.80 -4.06
CA ARG A 30 5.25 20.46 -5.40
C ARG A 30 5.86 21.28 -6.53
N ILE A 31 6.16 22.57 -6.31
CA ILE A 31 6.82 23.42 -7.32
C ILE A 31 8.32 23.07 -7.40
N ARG A 32 8.99 22.83 -6.27
CA ARG A 32 10.41 22.46 -6.21
C ARG A 32 10.67 21.08 -6.83
N SER A 33 9.76 20.11 -6.66
CA SER A 33 9.85 18.79 -7.32
C SER A 33 9.63 18.89 -8.84
N ARG A 34 8.78 19.81 -9.31
CA ARG A 34 8.59 20.09 -10.74
C ARG A 34 9.73 20.88 -11.38
N MET A 35 10.39 21.77 -10.64
CA MET A 35 11.55 22.54 -11.13
C MET A 35 12.86 21.75 -11.11
N LYS A 36 13.10 20.88 -10.11
CA LYS A 36 14.28 20.00 -10.06
C LYS A 36 14.32 18.98 -11.20
N LYS A 37 13.17 18.62 -11.79
CA LYS A 37 13.11 17.78 -13.01
C LYS A 37 13.63 18.50 -14.27
N LYS A 38 13.84 19.82 -14.27
CA LYS A 38 14.23 20.59 -15.46
C LYS A 38 15.68 21.05 -15.54
N ASN A 39 16.38 21.27 -14.43
CA ASN A 39 17.75 21.80 -14.48
C ASN A 39 18.70 20.95 -13.62
N LYS A 40 19.40 19.99 -14.24
CA LYS A 40 20.57 19.32 -13.65
C LYS A 40 21.81 20.16 -13.93
N THR A 41 22.24 20.96 -12.95
CA THR A 41 23.66 21.36 -12.80
C THR A 41 23.99 21.47 -11.31
N LYS A 42 25.15 20.90 -10.96
CA LYS A 42 25.78 20.65 -9.64
C LYS A 42 25.74 21.80 -8.63
N PRO A 43 25.98 21.49 -7.34
CA PRO A 43 27.05 22.20 -6.65
C PRO A 43 28.02 21.29 -5.89
N GLU A 44 29.20 21.87 -5.64
CA GLU A 44 30.39 21.38 -4.94
C GLU A 44 30.28 21.38 -3.40
N PRO A 45 31.25 20.75 -2.69
CA PRO A 45 31.06 20.12 -1.39
C PRO A 45 31.76 20.83 -0.23
N TYR A 46 31.18 20.81 0.97
CA TYR A 46 31.86 21.01 2.27
C TYR A 46 31.02 20.31 3.36
N PHE A 47 31.49 19.48 4.30
CA PHE A 47 32.78 18.87 4.65
C PHE A 47 32.50 17.51 5.35
N PHE A 48 33.41 16.56 5.18
CA PHE A 48 33.43 15.22 5.79
C PHE A 48 33.60 15.26 7.31
N ASP A 49 33.09 14.22 8.00
CA ASP A 49 33.91 13.39 8.88
C ASP A 49 33.40 11.94 8.81
N ASP A 50 34.16 11.15 8.03
CA ASP A 50 34.51 9.73 8.15
C ASP A 50 33.45 8.65 8.45
N GLU A 51 32.92 8.02 7.40
CA GLU A 51 33.32 6.67 6.95
C GLU A 51 32.67 6.41 5.56
N GLU A 52 33.50 6.31 4.52
CA GLU A 52 33.08 5.97 3.15
C GLU A 52 32.61 4.52 3.09
N GLU A 53 31.30 4.31 3.08
CA GLU A 53 30.69 3.15 2.44
C GLU A 53 29.69 3.68 1.40
N ASP A 54 30.02 3.45 0.13
CA ASP A 54 29.37 3.92 -1.10
C ASP A 54 27.84 4.14 -0.99
N THR A 55 27.42 5.35 -0.63
CA THR A 55 26.01 5.68 -0.61
C THR A 55 25.54 6.11 -2.00
N ASP A 56 24.91 5.17 -2.69
CA ASP A 56 23.98 5.35 -3.81
C ASP A 56 22.70 6.09 -3.34
N TYR A 57 22.89 7.27 -2.71
CA TYR A 57 22.02 7.96 -1.74
C TYR A 57 20.79 8.67 -2.33
N TYR A 58 20.22 8.21 -3.44
CA TYR A 58 18.93 8.67 -3.95
C TYR A 58 18.03 7.54 -4.45
N LEU A 59 18.27 6.31 -4.01
CA LEU A 59 17.30 5.24 -4.14
C LEU A 59 16.10 5.58 -3.24
N THR A 60 14.90 5.66 -3.82
CA THR A 60 13.65 5.55 -3.06
C THR A 60 13.80 4.42 -2.04
N PRO A 61 13.55 4.65 -0.75
CA PRO A 61 13.85 3.64 0.27
C PRO A 61 13.14 2.34 -0.11
N ALA A 62 13.92 1.26 -0.24
CA ALA A 62 13.38 -0.06 -0.53
C ALA A 62 12.32 -0.44 0.51
N LEU A 63 11.37 -1.30 0.10
CA LEU A 63 10.38 -1.83 1.03
C LEU A 63 11.12 -2.59 2.16
N CYS A 64 10.77 -2.30 3.41
CA CYS A 64 11.39 -2.90 4.59
C CYS A 64 10.34 -3.09 5.70
N MET A 65 10.72 -3.80 6.76
CA MET A 65 9.85 -4.12 7.92
C MET A 65 9.19 -2.87 8.52
N ASP A 66 9.92 -1.75 8.60
CA ASP A 66 9.47 -0.50 9.21
C ASP A 66 8.79 0.47 8.23
N SER A 67 8.61 0.05 6.96
CA SER A 67 8.07 0.93 5.92
C SER A 67 6.69 1.50 6.27
N LEU A 68 5.82 0.73 6.93
CA LEU A 68 4.51 1.22 7.37
C LEU A 68 4.58 2.09 8.64
N ARG A 69 5.54 1.82 9.55
CA ARG A 69 5.75 2.63 10.76
C ARG A 69 6.18 4.05 10.44
N LEU A 70 7.07 4.17 9.45
CA LEU A 70 7.65 5.43 9.00
C LEU A 70 6.78 6.16 7.96
N LEU A 71 5.67 5.56 7.53
CA LEU A 71 4.81 6.13 6.50
C LEU A 71 3.98 7.30 7.05
N HIS A 72 4.00 8.42 6.34
CA HIS A 72 3.15 9.57 6.65
C HIS A 72 1.76 9.41 6.00
N ARG A 73 0.73 9.92 6.66
CA ARG A 73 -0.68 9.83 6.21
C ARG A 73 -0.92 10.34 4.78
N GLY A 74 -0.18 11.36 4.35
CA GLY A 74 -0.32 11.98 3.01
C GLY A 74 0.34 11.18 1.89
N ASP A 75 1.25 10.26 2.25
CA ASP A 75 2.12 9.58 1.28
C ASP A 75 1.66 8.15 0.97
N VAL A 76 0.50 7.74 1.48
CA VAL A 76 0.04 6.33 1.39
C VAL A 76 -0.16 5.87 -0.06
N MET A 77 -0.72 6.72 -0.93
CA MET A 77 -0.89 6.37 -2.34
C MET A 77 0.46 6.32 -3.07
N ASP A 78 1.32 7.30 -2.82
CA ASP A 78 2.65 7.36 -3.41
C ASP A 78 3.48 6.14 -2.97
N PHE A 79 3.36 5.71 -1.72
CA PHE A 79 3.96 4.48 -1.22
C PHE A 79 3.49 3.24 -1.98
N ILE A 80 2.20 3.14 -2.32
CA ILE A 80 1.69 2.03 -3.12
C ILE A 80 2.27 2.09 -4.53
N GLU A 81 2.24 3.26 -5.18
CA GLU A 81 2.69 3.42 -6.57
C GLU A 81 4.20 3.28 -6.74
N GLU A 82 4.99 3.76 -5.78
CA GLU A 82 6.44 3.80 -5.86
C GLU A 82 7.11 2.59 -5.19
N ARG A 83 6.44 1.88 -4.27
CA ARG A 83 7.06 0.76 -3.53
C ARG A 83 6.32 -0.57 -3.66
N ILE A 84 4.99 -0.61 -3.51
CA ILE A 84 4.24 -1.87 -3.60
C ILE A 84 4.13 -2.35 -5.06
N ILE A 85 3.65 -1.49 -5.97
CA ILE A 85 3.38 -1.87 -7.36
C ILE A 85 4.65 -2.33 -8.10
N PRO A 86 5.83 -1.67 -7.96
CA PRO A 86 7.03 -2.12 -8.64
C PRO A 86 7.48 -3.52 -8.20
N LYS A 87 7.27 -3.85 -6.92
CA LYS A 87 7.56 -5.16 -6.34
C LYS A 87 6.56 -6.21 -6.83
N GLU A 88 5.27 -5.89 -6.76
CA GLU A 88 4.17 -6.77 -7.17
C GLU A 88 3.77 -6.62 -8.64
N LYS A 89 4.73 -6.26 -9.50
CA LYS A 89 4.46 -5.90 -10.91
C LYS A 89 3.75 -7.01 -11.66
N ALA A 90 4.10 -8.27 -11.41
CA ALA A 90 3.49 -9.43 -12.06
C ALA A 90 1.99 -9.54 -11.70
N VAL A 91 1.65 -9.41 -10.41
CA VAL A 91 0.26 -9.42 -9.94
C VAL A 91 -0.52 -8.27 -10.58
N PHE A 92 0.02 -7.05 -10.51
CA PHE A 92 -0.65 -5.86 -11.07
C PHE A 92 -0.82 -5.93 -12.60
N GLN A 93 0.07 -6.61 -13.32
CA GLN A 93 -0.05 -6.83 -14.77
C GLN A 93 -1.13 -7.85 -15.15
N ALA A 94 -1.42 -8.82 -14.28
CA ALA A 94 -2.46 -9.82 -14.50
C ALA A 94 -3.89 -9.28 -14.23
N LEU A 95 -4.00 -8.16 -13.52
CA LEU A 95 -5.28 -7.52 -13.19
C LEU A 95 -5.81 -6.65 -14.34
N THR A 96 -7.13 -6.56 -14.43
CA THR A 96 -7.79 -5.54 -15.27
C THR A 96 -7.51 -4.14 -14.71
N GLU A 97 -7.65 -3.09 -15.52
CA GLU A 97 -7.40 -1.72 -15.05
C GLU A 97 -8.34 -1.32 -13.90
N THR A 98 -9.59 -1.77 -13.95
CA THR A 98 -10.56 -1.55 -12.87
C THR A 98 -10.15 -2.29 -11.60
N ASP A 99 -9.75 -3.56 -11.70
CA ASP A 99 -9.30 -4.33 -10.53
C ASP A 99 -8.03 -3.73 -9.93
N ARG A 100 -7.14 -3.22 -10.78
CA ARG A 100 -5.92 -2.55 -10.37
C ARG A 100 -6.22 -1.30 -9.55
N GLU A 101 -7.15 -0.47 -10.01
CA GLU A 101 -7.58 0.72 -9.27
C GLU A 101 -8.24 0.36 -7.94
N MET A 102 -9.13 -0.64 -7.92
CA MET A 102 -9.79 -1.09 -6.69
C MET A 102 -8.80 -1.68 -5.69
N THR A 103 -7.81 -2.43 -6.16
CA THR A 103 -6.72 -2.99 -5.33
C THR A 103 -5.91 -1.86 -4.70
N LYS A 104 -5.53 -0.84 -5.47
CA LYS A 104 -4.84 0.35 -4.95
C LYS A 104 -5.68 1.06 -3.89
N LEU A 105 -6.98 1.26 -4.14
CA LEU A 105 -7.87 1.92 -3.20
C LEU A 105 -8.03 1.14 -1.89
N LEU A 106 -8.21 -0.18 -1.97
CA LEU A 106 -8.35 -1.03 -0.79
C LEU A 106 -7.07 -1.04 0.04
N LEU A 107 -5.91 -1.33 -0.58
CA LEU A 107 -4.61 -1.27 0.11
C LEU A 107 -4.36 0.10 0.74
N ALA A 108 -4.63 1.19 0.01
CA ALA A 108 -4.43 2.54 0.52
C ALA A 108 -5.35 2.86 1.70
N SER A 109 -6.58 2.34 1.68
CA SER A 109 -7.51 2.55 2.78
C SER A 109 -7.09 1.78 4.03
N CYS A 110 -6.70 0.50 3.91
CA CYS A 110 -6.27 -0.31 5.04
C CYS A 110 -4.92 0.20 5.61
N ILE A 111 -3.95 0.54 4.75
CA ILE A 111 -2.68 1.15 5.20
C ILE A 111 -2.94 2.50 5.86
N GLY A 112 -3.77 3.34 5.26
CA GLY A 112 -4.11 4.66 5.81
C GLY A 112 -4.82 4.55 7.17
N LEU A 113 -5.70 3.57 7.34
CA LEU A 113 -6.32 3.26 8.64
C LEU A 113 -5.26 2.93 9.70
N LEU A 114 -4.27 2.07 9.39
CA LEU A 114 -3.19 1.75 10.32
C LEU A 114 -2.31 2.98 10.63
N VAL A 115 -1.95 3.76 9.61
CA VAL A 115 -1.10 4.94 9.79
C VAL A 115 -1.78 6.02 10.64
N GLU A 116 -3.09 6.16 10.56
CA GLU A 116 -3.82 7.17 11.33
C GLU A 116 -4.30 6.69 12.70
N GLU A 117 -4.79 5.46 12.81
CA GLU A 117 -5.49 4.97 14.01
C GLU A 117 -4.67 3.99 14.86
N ALA A 118 -3.72 3.25 14.25
CA ALA A 118 -2.93 2.27 14.99
C ALA A 118 -1.73 2.92 15.71
N PRO A 119 -1.36 2.41 16.90
CA PRO A 119 -0.14 2.84 17.58
C PRO A 119 1.09 2.48 16.74
N TYR A 120 2.20 3.17 17.02
CA TYR A 120 3.38 3.14 16.16
C TYR A 120 3.96 1.72 15.95
N ASP A 121 3.92 0.88 16.98
CA ASP A 121 4.43 -0.49 16.98
C ASP A 121 3.57 -1.47 16.15
N GLU A 122 2.26 -1.23 16.10
CA GLU A 122 1.28 -2.03 15.34
C GLU A 122 1.23 -1.69 13.83
N ARG A 123 1.92 -0.63 13.38
CA ARG A 123 1.97 -0.26 11.95
C ARG A 123 2.88 -1.20 11.17
N SER A 124 2.40 -2.41 10.90
CA SER A 124 3.19 -3.49 10.32
C SER A 124 2.44 -4.24 9.22
N PHE A 125 3.17 -4.89 8.30
CA PHE A 125 2.55 -5.72 7.26
C PHE A 125 1.76 -6.91 7.83
N PRO A 126 2.18 -7.58 8.92
CA PRO A 126 1.34 -8.59 9.58
C PRO A 126 -0.02 -8.02 10.01
N THR A 127 -0.03 -6.86 10.67
CA THR A 127 -1.29 -6.21 11.08
C THR A 127 -2.13 -5.79 9.89
N LEU A 128 -1.51 -5.38 8.77
CA LEU A 128 -2.22 -5.12 7.52
C LEU A 128 -2.90 -6.38 6.97
N LEU A 129 -2.24 -7.54 7.06
CA LEU A 129 -2.83 -8.82 6.68
C LEU A 129 -4.02 -9.15 7.58
N ASP A 130 -3.88 -9.01 8.90
CA ASP A 130 -4.97 -9.24 9.86
C ASP A 130 -6.20 -8.39 9.52
N VAL A 131 -6.01 -7.09 9.22
CA VAL A 131 -7.10 -6.21 8.78
C VAL A 131 -7.77 -6.74 7.52
N LEU A 132 -7.00 -7.21 6.53
CA LEU A 132 -7.54 -7.78 5.29
C LEU A 132 -8.25 -9.11 5.50
N GLU A 133 -7.91 -9.89 6.53
CA GLU A 133 -8.61 -11.13 6.88
C GLU A 133 -10.03 -10.86 7.39
N TYR A 134 -10.24 -9.74 8.07
CA TYR A 134 -11.58 -9.31 8.52
C TYR A 134 -12.45 -8.68 7.42
N CYS A 135 -11.89 -8.38 6.24
CA CYS A 135 -12.68 -7.96 5.09
C CYS A 135 -13.41 -9.18 4.49
N THR A 136 -14.74 -9.15 4.44
CA THR A 136 -15.54 -10.22 3.80
C THR A 136 -15.90 -9.88 2.36
N GLY A 137 -16.09 -8.59 2.08
CA GLY A 137 -16.56 -8.14 0.76
C GLY A 137 -18.02 -8.51 0.47
N GLU A 138 -18.78 -8.87 1.49
CA GLU A 138 -20.21 -9.12 1.38
C GLU A 138 -21.00 -7.80 1.47
N ASP A 139 -22.33 -7.90 1.38
CA ASP A 139 -23.22 -6.76 1.57
C ASP A 139 -23.51 -6.48 3.05
N GLU A 140 -23.37 -7.49 3.91
CA GLU A 140 -23.35 -7.31 5.36
C GLU A 140 -22.06 -6.60 5.79
N LEU A 141 -22.19 -5.77 6.84
CA LEU A 141 -21.05 -5.00 7.35
C LEU A 141 -20.09 -5.93 8.08
N ASP A 142 -18.84 -5.98 7.62
CA ASP A 142 -17.76 -6.66 8.31
C ASP A 142 -17.12 -5.77 9.40
N ALA A 143 -16.18 -6.34 10.16
CA ALA A 143 -15.51 -5.60 11.24
C ALA A 143 -14.74 -4.39 10.71
N VAL A 144 -14.19 -4.47 9.49
CA VAL A 144 -13.46 -3.38 8.85
C VAL A 144 -14.42 -2.30 8.40
N ASP A 145 -15.59 -2.65 7.85
CA ASP A 145 -16.66 -1.71 7.51
C ASP A 145 -17.08 -0.89 8.73
N ILE A 146 -17.30 -1.55 9.87
CA ILE A 146 -17.69 -0.89 11.12
C ILE A 146 -16.58 0.06 11.58
N LEU A 147 -15.33 -0.42 11.64
CA LEU A 147 -14.18 0.36 12.08
C LEU A 147 -13.95 1.60 11.20
N MET A 148 -14.02 1.44 9.88
CA MET A 148 -13.92 2.53 8.90
C MET A 148 -15.01 3.57 9.12
N GLN A 149 -16.26 3.14 9.33
CA GLN A 149 -17.39 4.05 9.56
C GLN A 149 -17.29 4.78 10.89
N GLU A 150 -16.89 4.11 11.96
CA GLU A 150 -16.74 4.73 13.27
C GLU A 150 -15.64 5.77 13.27
N ASN A 151 -14.46 5.44 12.72
CA ASN A 151 -13.33 6.36 12.71
C ASN A 151 -13.53 7.50 11.70
N GLY A 152 -14.12 7.20 10.54
CA GLY A 152 -14.46 8.21 9.54
C GLY A 152 -15.53 9.21 9.99
N LYS A 153 -16.39 8.87 10.96
CA LYS A 153 -17.39 9.78 11.55
C LYS A 153 -16.81 10.70 12.63
N LYS A 154 -15.70 10.30 13.27
CA LYS A 154 -15.08 11.06 14.38
C LYS A 154 -14.33 12.30 13.90
N GLN A 155 -13.92 12.34 12.64
CA GLN A 155 -13.05 13.38 12.09
C GLN A 155 -13.79 14.25 11.04
N ASP A 156 -13.60 15.57 11.12
CA ASP A 156 -14.05 16.55 10.11
C ASP A 156 -12.89 17.50 9.77
N PRO A 157 -12.42 17.57 8.51
CA PRO A 157 -12.88 16.82 7.34
C PRO A 157 -12.63 15.31 7.47
N LYS A 158 -13.41 14.53 6.70
CA LYS A 158 -13.27 13.07 6.68
C LYS A 158 -11.86 12.64 6.24
N PRO A 159 -11.28 11.59 6.86
CA PRO A 159 -9.94 11.11 6.50
C PRO A 159 -9.87 10.59 5.07
N GLU A 160 -8.69 10.67 4.46
CA GLU A 160 -8.48 10.22 3.09
C GLU A 160 -8.65 8.70 2.95
N TYR A 161 -8.19 7.93 3.94
CA TYR A 161 -8.32 6.47 3.94
C TYR A 161 -9.79 6.04 3.90
N PHE A 162 -10.65 6.74 4.65
CA PHE A 162 -12.09 6.49 4.66
C PHE A 162 -12.72 6.84 3.31
N CYS A 163 -12.35 7.99 2.72
CA CYS A 163 -12.83 8.39 1.40
C CYS A 163 -12.43 7.37 0.32
N ARG A 164 -11.21 6.82 0.38
CA ARG A 164 -10.74 5.76 -0.54
C ARG A 164 -11.52 4.46 -0.33
N TYR A 165 -11.77 4.07 0.91
CA TYR A 165 -12.56 2.88 1.24
C TYR A 165 -13.98 2.98 0.67
N GLN A 166 -14.64 4.13 0.84
CA GLN A 166 -15.97 4.36 0.28
C GLN A 166 -15.99 4.27 -1.26
N LYS A 167 -14.98 4.84 -1.93
CA LYS A 167 -14.84 4.71 -3.39
C LYS A 167 -14.68 3.25 -3.81
N TYR A 168 -13.82 2.49 -3.12
CA TYR A 168 -13.67 1.06 -3.34
C TYR A 168 -15.00 0.32 -3.20
N LYS A 169 -15.72 0.49 -2.08
CA LYS A 169 -16.99 -0.21 -1.83
C LYS A 169 -18.07 0.10 -2.88
N LEU A 170 -18.09 1.32 -3.42
CA LEU A 170 -19.09 1.74 -4.42
C LEU A 170 -18.74 1.32 -5.84
N ALA A 171 -17.46 1.33 -6.22
CA ALA A 171 -17.03 1.07 -7.59
C ALA A 171 -16.64 -0.39 -7.85
N CYS A 172 -16.30 -1.16 -6.81
CA CYS A 172 -15.82 -2.53 -6.95
C CYS A 172 -16.98 -3.51 -7.22
N GLN A 173 -16.91 -4.21 -8.35
CA GLN A 173 -17.90 -5.23 -8.72
C GLN A 173 -17.70 -6.56 -7.97
N SER A 174 -16.45 -6.93 -7.71
CA SER A 174 -16.09 -8.20 -7.04
C SER A 174 -15.18 -7.93 -5.86
N LYS A 175 -15.78 -7.53 -4.73
CA LYS A 175 -15.05 -7.15 -3.50
C LYS A 175 -14.19 -8.30 -2.99
N ALA A 176 -14.74 -9.52 -2.92
CA ALA A 176 -14.02 -10.74 -2.49
C ALA A 176 -12.73 -10.98 -3.30
N ARG A 177 -12.81 -10.89 -4.64
CA ARG A 177 -11.63 -11.05 -5.49
C ARG A 177 -10.56 -10.00 -5.22
N ILE A 178 -10.95 -8.74 -5.03
CA ILE A 178 -9.98 -7.66 -4.73
C ILE A 178 -9.37 -7.85 -3.35
N ILE A 179 -10.14 -8.30 -2.37
CA ILE A 179 -9.63 -8.63 -1.02
C ILE A 179 -8.58 -9.74 -1.13
N ASP A 180 -8.86 -10.82 -1.85
CA ASP A 180 -7.91 -11.93 -2.03
C ASP A 180 -6.63 -11.48 -2.76
N VAL A 181 -6.75 -10.62 -3.78
CA VAL A 181 -5.58 -10.03 -4.45
C VAL A 181 -4.74 -9.19 -3.47
N CYS A 182 -5.38 -8.39 -2.61
CA CYS A 182 -4.67 -7.63 -1.59
C CYS A 182 -3.96 -8.55 -0.59
N ARG A 183 -4.60 -9.66 -0.19
CA ARG A 183 -3.99 -10.67 0.69
C ARG A 183 -2.78 -11.34 0.04
N VAL A 184 -2.85 -11.67 -1.25
CA VAL A 184 -1.70 -12.24 -2.00
C VAL A 184 -0.53 -11.25 -2.00
N ILE A 185 -0.79 -9.99 -2.35
CA ILE A 185 0.23 -8.92 -2.36
C ILE A 185 0.91 -8.79 -0.99
N VAL A 186 0.13 -8.73 0.10
CA VAL A 186 0.71 -8.55 1.44
C VAL A 186 1.47 -9.81 1.88
N ASN A 187 0.98 -11.00 1.55
CA ASN A 187 1.69 -12.25 1.85
C ASN A 187 3.01 -12.37 1.09
N ASP A 188 3.06 -11.99 -0.19
CA ASP A 188 4.29 -12.00 -0.98
C ASP A 188 5.32 -11.01 -0.41
N ILE A 189 4.86 -9.83 0.02
CA ILE A 189 5.69 -8.88 0.77
C ILE A 189 6.21 -9.48 2.08
N LEU A 190 5.33 -10.14 2.85
CA LEU A 190 5.70 -10.76 4.13
C LEU A 190 6.73 -11.85 3.95
N ALA A 191 6.53 -12.75 2.98
CA ALA A 191 7.49 -13.79 2.64
C ALA A 191 8.87 -13.16 2.38
N GLU A 192 8.95 -12.14 1.52
CA GLU A 192 10.23 -11.53 1.19
C GLU A 192 10.89 -10.80 2.37
N LEU A 193 10.11 -10.03 3.14
CA LEU A 193 10.65 -9.22 4.24
C LEU A 193 10.99 -10.04 5.49
N TYR A 194 10.24 -11.11 5.75
CA TYR A 194 10.35 -11.91 6.97
C TYR A 194 10.96 -13.30 6.73
N HIS A 195 11.45 -13.59 5.52
CA HIS A 195 12.14 -14.85 5.17
C HIS A 195 13.22 -15.26 6.18
N GLY A 196 13.87 -14.32 6.87
CA GLY A 196 14.90 -14.59 7.88
C GLY A 196 14.41 -14.67 9.34
N TYR A 197 13.23 -14.14 9.67
CA TYR A 197 12.69 -14.11 11.04
C TYR A 197 11.91 -15.38 11.41
N TYR A 198 11.38 -16.10 10.42
CA TYR A 198 10.60 -17.34 10.60
C TYR A 198 11.36 -18.62 10.20
N ASN A 199 12.67 -18.54 9.94
CA ASN A 199 13.53 -19.74 9.78
C ASN A 199 13.87 -20.42 11.12
N VAL A 200 13.09 -20.16 12.16
CA VAL A 200 12.92 -21.07 13.30
C VAL A 200 11.50 -21.62 13.17
N GLU A 201 11.38 -22.78 12.52
CA GLU A 201 10.17 -23.62 12.44
C GLU A 201 8.99 -23.18 11.55
N LEU A 202 9.22 -22.51 10.41
CA LEU A 202 8.25 -22.56 9.29
C LEU A 202 8.52 -23.74 8.33
N ASP A 203 8.91 -24.88 8.89
CA ASP A 203 8.93 -26.18 8.20
C ASP A 203 7.75 -27.00 8.71
N SER A 204 6.52 -26.68 8.32
CA SER A 204 5.42 -27.66 8.41
C SER A 204 4.13 -27.37 7.65
N LEU A 205 3.68 -26.14 7.35
CA LEU A 205 2.24 -25.99 6.98
C LEU A 205 1.78 -25.08 5.85
N LEU A 206 2.58 -24.17 5.27
CA LEU A 206 2.06 -23.32 4.20
C LEU A 206 3.13 -22.99 3.16
N TYR A 207 2.74 -23.06 1.88
CA TYR A 207 3.46 -22.62 0.67
C TYR A 207 4.30 -23.64 -0.10
N GLU A 208 3.62 -24.54 -0.83
CA GLU A 208 4.00 -24.71 -2.25
C GLU A 208 3.44 -23.52 -3.03
N PRO A 209 4.28 -22.64 -3.61
CA PRO A 209 3.81 -21.48 -4.35
C PRO A 209 2.98 -21.91 -5.56
N VAL A 210 1.86 -21.22 -5.82
CA VAL A 210 0.90 -21.52 -6.91
C VAL A 210 1.58 -21.54 -8.28
N SER A 211 2.67 -20.78 -8.47
CA SER A 211 3.51 -20.83 -9.67
C SER A 211 4.12 -22.21 -9.94
N LYS A 212 4.51 -22.97 -8.89
CA LYS A 212 5.00 -24.36 -9.01
C LYS A 212 3.86 -25.35 -9.24
N LYS A 213 2.66 -25.08 -8.73
CA LYS A 213 1.47 -25.91 -9.01
C LYS A 213 0.97 -25.74 -10.44
N LEU A 214 1.06 -24.52 -10.99
CA LEU A 214 0.74 -24.22 -12.39
C LEU A 214 1.77 -24.81 -13.37
N SER A 215 3.06 -24.84 -13.02
CA SER A 215 4.08 -25.48 -13.86
C SER A 215 3.94 -27.01 -13.90
N LYS A 216 3.47 -27.65 -12.82
CA LYS A 216 3.18 -29.09 -12.78
C LYS A 216 1.92 -29.49 -13.55
N THR A 217 0.94 -28.59 -13.68
CA THR A 217 -0.30 -28.86 -14.45
C THR A 217 -0.19 -28.48 -15.92
N ALA A 218 0.75 -27.60 -16.30
CA ALA A 218 0.94 -27.16 -17.68
C ALA A 218 1.88 -28.06 -18.51
N PHE A 219 2.60 -29.01 -17.89
CA PHE A 219 3.39 -30.03 -18.57
C PHE A 219 2.90 -31.40 -18.09
N GLY A 220 2.05 -32.05 -18.90
CA GLY A 220 1.46 -33.33 -18.57
C GLY A 220 2.49 -34.45 -18.63
N ASP A 221 2.74 -35.08 -17.49
CA ASP A 221 3.15 -36.48 -17.46
C ASP A 221 1.87 -37.31 -17.47
N ALA A 222 1.47 -37.70 -18.68
CA ALA A 222 0.53 -38.79 -18.89
C ALA A 222 1.26 -40.10 -18.58
N ASP A 223 1.25 -40.51 -17.31
CA ASP A 223 1.47 -41.91 -16.96
C ASP A 223 0.26 -42.69 -17.47
N TRP A 224 0.44 -43.34 -18.61
CA TRP A 224 -0.48 -44.39 -19.05
C TRP A 224 -0.24 -45.61 -18.17
N GLU A 225 -1.02 -45.76 -17.11
CA GLU A 225 -1.26 -47.09 -16.52
C GLU A 225 -1.97 -47.92 -17.61
N VAL A 226 -1.23 -48.85 -18.21
CA VAL A 226 -1.82 -49.92 -19.01
C VAL A 226 -2.40 -50.92 -18.03
N ASP A 227 -3.71 -50.87 -17.82
CA ASP A 227 -4.46 -51.93 -17.16
C ASP A 227 -4.33 -53.22 -18.00
N GLU A 228 -3.42 -54.12 -17.62
CA GLU A 228 -3.47 -55.52 -18.04
C GLU A 228 -4.53 -56.26 -17.21
N ASP A 229 -5.79 -56.12 -17.60
CA ASP A 229 -6.84 -57.01 -17.11
C ASP A 229 -6.79 -58.36 -17.84
N ALA A 230 -6.65 -59.40 -17.02
CA ALA A 230 -6.53 -60.81 -17.33
C ALA A 230 -7.63 -61.37 -18.25
N LEU A 231 -7.23 -62.35 -19.08
CA LEU A 231 -8.07 -63.49 -19.46
C LEU A 231 -7.18 -64.71 -19.75
N SER A 232 -6.69 -65.30 -18.66
CA SER A 232 -6.47 -66.75 -18.56
C SER A 232 -7.79 -67.37 -18.13
N ASP A 233 -8.45 -68.09 -19.03
CA ASP A 233 -9.01 -69.43 -18.78
C ASP A 233 -9.80 -69.90 -20.02
N CYS A 234 -9.35 -71.04 -20.55
CA CYS A 234 -10.01 -72.01 -21.46
C CYS A 234 -10.92 -71.53 -22.60
#